data_AF-A0A640SB58-F1
#
_entry.id   AF-A0A640SB58-F1
#
_cell.length_a   1.000
_cell.length_b   1.000
_cell.length_c   1.000
_cell.angle_alpha   90.00
_cell.angle_beta   90.00
_cell.angle_gamma   90.00
#
_symmetry.space_group_name_H-M   'P 1'
#
loop_
_entity.id
_entity.type
_entity.pdbx_description
1 polymer ?
#
loop_
_entity_poly.entity_id
_entity_poly.type
_entity_poly.pdbx_seq_one_letter_code
_entity_poly.pdbx_strand_id
1 'polypeptide(L)'
;MSSTVRIAGALPTPDADPSLSIVFAGGWSVGYDWAADHVVIAGAPVQPLFPSPFDRDLDGALLGQQAFSDFEYVFQGGNYQRIKLVGLQPDGDPASTAENWSLPSDWTALDAVFPGGGVKSGFAYFFHGPDYMRFDWPANAASADYPKPIGPNWHTSGAFTHDLDGEITGLRAFGTKAYLFRTVTTRVNRDGRRTSSGGFVVNAPVYCRYDFNGEVVDNTVTDPVDVVGQWNGLFPLLDAGPAIELGLDWIRAAESAAAATPLAPATRTAFGHHFMTGSPDATVVNTVRSRLTQIHERLTDLPNQFKWTADLGFPAVTAPGALTQIGDEFSTFHGPNGRAAALIHEACHFRFDAGVDVPEWSDEVIDGVPQGPAVINGVTMPRYSTIPTTDALVNPSSYAAFAQETALGDDTRFGAARPQL
;
A
#
# COMPACT_ATOMS: atom_id res chain seq x y z
N MET A 1 2.16 -10.53 -8.63
CA MET A 1 1.71 -9.18 -9.07
C MET A 1 2.80 -8.22 -8.62
N SER A 2 2.90 -7.00 -9.10
CA SER A 2 3.74 -6.01 -8.40
C SER A 2 2.91 -5.21 -7.41
N SER A 3 3.59 -4.48 -6.52
CA SER A 3 2.96 -3.46 -5.70
C SER A 3 2.09 -2.52 -6.54
N THR A 4 1.02 -2.01 -5.94
CA THR A 4 0.17 -0.95 -6.54
C THR A 4 0.35 0.38 -5.83
N VAL A 5 1.32 0.46 -4.91
CA VAL A 5 1.62 1.67 -4.15
C VAL A 5 2.14 2.75 -5.08
N ARG A 6 1.54 3.93 -4.94
CA ARG A 6 2.06 5.19 -5.45
C ARG A 6 2.75 5.90 -4.29
N ILE A 7 4.07 6.07 -4.36
CA ILE A 7 4.79 6.89 -3.39
C ILE A 7 4.37 8.34 -3.60
N ALA A 8 3.81 8.98 -2.56
CA ALA A 8 3.45 10.39 -2.59
C ALA A 8 4.63 11.29 -2.19
N GLY A 9 5.53 10.79 -1.33
CA GLY A 9 6.70 11.52 -0.87
C GLY A 9 7.29 10.93 0.39
N ALA A 10 8.28 11.62 0.97
CA ALA A 10 8.85 11.26 2.25
C ALA A 10 9.32 12.49 3.03
N LEU A 11 9.28 12.42 4.36
CA LEU A 11 9.81 13.42 5.27
C LEU A 11 10.91 12.81 6.15
N PRO A 12 12.12 13.38 6.23
CA PRO A 12 13.09 12.96 7.22
C PRO A 12 12.63 13.38 8.63
N THR A 13 13.03 12.61 9.64
CA THR A 13 12.65 12.84 11.05
C THR A 13 13.86 13.13 11.94
N PRO A 14 14.69 14.13 11.61
CA PRO A 14 16.03 14.30 12.19
C PRO A 14 16.03 14.49 13.72
N ASP A 15 14.98 15.06 14.29
CA ASP A 15 14.85 15.29 15.73
C ASP A 15 14.48 14.01 16.50
N ALA A 16 13.82 13.05 15.85
CA ALA A 16 13.51 11.75 16.41
C ALA A 16 14.66 10.76 16.17
N ASP A 17 15.08 10.64 14.91
CA ASP A 17 16.24 9.87 14.49
C ASP A 17 16.76 10.36 13.11
N PRO A 18 18.03 10.80 13.00
CA PRO A 18 18.60 11.28 11.74
C PRO A 18 18.82 10.19 10.67
N SER A 19 18.56 8.92 10.98
CA SER A 19 18.50 7.82 10.00
C SER A 19 17.12 7.59 9.41
N LEU A 20 16.06 8.19 9.94
CA LEU A 20 14.70 7.80 9.60
C LEU A 20 14.04 8.80 8.66
N SER A 21 13.39 8.25 7.65
CA SER A 21 12.38 8.95 6.84
C SER A 21 11.02 8.29 7.02
N ILE A 22 9.96 9.07 7.07
CA ILE A 22 8.60 8.57 6.93
C ILE A 22 8.21 8.69 5.46
N VAL A 23 7.86 7.57 4.84
CA VAL A 23 7.42 7.49 3.45
C VAL A 23 5.90 7.40 3.42
N PHE A 24 5.25 8.16 2.54
CA PHE A 24 3.79 8.26 2.45
C PHE A 24 3.26 7.64 1.16
N ALA A 25 2.14 6.92 1.27
CA ALA A 25 1.36 6.45 0.13
C ALA A 25 -0.12 6.31 0.51
N GLY A 26 -1.01 6.92 -0.28
CA GLY A 26 -2.43 6.95 0.05
C GLY A 26 -2.67 7.57 1.44
N GLY A 27 -3.45 6.90 2.28
CA GLY A 27 -3.65 7.26 3.70
C GLY A 27 -2.69 6.62 4.69
N TRP A 28 -1.51 6.17 4.23
CA TRP A 28 -0.61 5.34 5.02
C TRP A 28 0.84 5.81 4.94
N SER A 29 1.59 5.46 5.97
CA SER A 29 3.00 5.80 6.09
C SER A 29 3.82 4.69 6.73
N VAL A 30 5.08 4.60 6.32
CA VAL A 30 6.05 3.61 6.82
C VAL A 30 7.37 4.31 7.07
N GLY A 31 7.97 4.07 8.23
CA GLY A 31 9.32 4.52 8.53
C GLY A 31 10.36 3.69 7.77
N TYR A 32 11.34 4.34 7.16
CA TYR A 32 12.49 3.74 6.49
C TYR A 32 13.78 4.12 7.22
N ASP A 33 14.56 3.13 7.63
CA ASP A 33 15.85 3.31 8.30
C ASP A 33 16.98 3.22 7.29
N TRP A 34 17.63 4.36 7.03
CA TRP A 34 18.75 4.46 6.09
C TRP A 34 20.07 3.90 6.62
N ALA A 35 20.18 3.64 7.92
CA ALA A 35 21.34 2.96 8.50
C ALA A 35 21.20 1.44 8.35
N ALA A 36 19.99 0.92 8.56
CA ALA A 36 19.68 -0.50 8.41
C ALA A 36 19.37 -0.91 6.96
N ASP A 37 19.02 0.07 6.12
CA ASP A 37 18.57 -0.09 4.73
C ASP A 37 17.33 -0.99 4.59
N HIS A 38 16.38 -0.77 5.48
CA HIS A 38 15.05 -1.39 5.45
C HIS A 38 14.06 -0.58 6.31
N VAL A 39 12.79 -0.96 6.25
CA VAL A 39 11.73 -0.34 7.07
C VAL A 39 11.91 -0.51 8.58
N VAL A 40 11.32 0.40 9.36
CA VAL A 40 11.06 0.18 10.78
C VAL A 40 10.15 -1.04 10.90
N ILE A 41 10.66 -2.08 11.57
CA ILE A 41 10.17 -3.44 11.37
C ILE A 41 8.86 -3.79 12.08
N ALA A 42 8.36 -2.98 13.02
CA ALA A 42 7.17 -3.30 13.81
C ALA A 42 6.18 -2.14 13.92
N GLY A 43 4.89 -2.46 13.95
CA GLY A 43 3.83 -1.47 14.16
C GLY A 43 3.60 -0.53 12.97
N ALA A 44 3.89 -1.00 11.75
CA ALA A 44 3.73 -0.26 10.50
C ALA A 44 2.94 -1.11 9.48
N PRO A 45 2.22 -0.50 8.51
CA PRO A 45 2.11 0.94 8.29
C PRO A 45 1.24 1.62 9.35
N VAL A 46 1.34 2.95 9.45
CA VAL A 46 0.48 3.79 10.31
C VAL A 46 -0.16 4.89 9.48
N GLN A 47 -1.31 5.39 9.93
CA GLN A 47 -1.90 6.59 9.34
C GLN A 47 -1.03 7.82 9.66
N PRO A 48 -0.76 8.70 8.69
CA PRO A 48 -0.01 9.93 8.94
C PRO A 48 -0.77 10.84 9.90
N LEU A 49 -0.06 11.56 10.77
CA LEU A 49 -0.66 12.42 11.80
C LEU A 49 -1.02 13.82 11.28
N PHE A 50 -1.30 13.95 9.98
CA PHE A 50 -1.67 15.21 9.36
C PHE A 50 -3.16 15.51 9.54
N PRO A 51 -3.56 16.80 9.61
CA PRO A 51 -4.97 17.17 9.67
C PRO A 51 -5.67 16.85 8.35
N SER A 52 -6.94 16.43 8.42
CA SER A 52 -7.79 16.31 7.23
C SER A 52 -7.91 17.66 6.50
N PRO A 53 -7.88 17.70 5.16
CA PRO A 53 -7.85 16.56 4.21
C PRO A 53 -6.47 15.95 3.92
N PHE A 54 -5.39 16.52 4.47
CA PHE A 54 -3.99 16.13 4.20
C PHE A 54 -3.57 14.82 4.89
N ASP A 55 -4.50 14.07 5.45
CA ASP A 55 -4.27 12.76 6.07
C ASP A 55 -4.17 11.61 5.05
N ARG A 56 -4.32 11.91 3.76
CA ARG A 56 -4.26 10.94 2.67
C ARG A 56 -4.01 11.56 1.31
N ASP A 57 -3.60 10.72 0.36
CA ASP A 57 -3.55 11.01 -1.07
C ASP A 57 -2.81 12.32 -1.38
N LEU A 58 -1.68 12.51 -0.70
CA LEU A 58 -0.84 13.69 -0.85
C LEU A 58 -0.26 13.78 -2.27
N ASP A 59 -0.15 15.00 -2.77
CA ASP A 59 0.63 15.32 -3.96
C ASP A 59 2.14 15.36 -3.62
N GLY A 60 2.47 15.57 -2.34
CA GLY A 60 3.84 15.56 -1.83
C GLY A 60 3.97 16.16 -0.44
N ALA A 61 5.17 16.06 0.11
CA ALA A 61 5.52 16.67 1.39
C ALA A 61 7.00 17.08 1.40
N LEU A 62 7.33 18.17 2.10
CA LEU A 62 8.72 18.59 2.30
C LEU A 62 8.92 19.27 3.65
N LEU A 63 10.16 19.24 4.14
CA LEU A 63 10.59 20.11 5.24
C LEU A 63 10.96 21.49 4.71
N GLY A 64 10.52 22.52 5.44
CA GLY A 64 10.99 23.88 5.21
C GLY A 64 12.49 24.01 5.45
N GLN A 65 13.11 24.98 4.80
CA GLN A 65 14.53 25.27 4.94
C GLN A 65 14.74 26.73 5.29
N GLN A 66 15.94 27.05 5.81
CA GLN A 66 16.32 28.42 6.20
C GLN A 66 15.35 29.02 7.22
N ALA A 67 14.78 30.20 6.96
CA ALA A 67 13.83 30.87 7.84
C ALA A 67 12.53 30.07 8.06
N PHE A 68 12.33 28.97 7.34
CA PHE A 68 11.15 28.11 7.40
C PHE A 68 11.45 26.72 7.98
N SER A 69 12.65 26.51 8.57
CA SER A 69 13.06 25.21 9.11
C SER A 69 12.19 24.67 10.25
N ASP A 70 11.39 25.52 10.87
CA ASP A 70 10.46 25.12 11.96
C ASP A 70 9.17 24.50 11.44
N PHE A 71 9.02 24.37 10.11
CA PHE A 71 7.80 23.92 9.47
C PHE A 71 8.01 22.75 8.51
N GLU A 72 7.00 21.91 8.41
CA GLU A 72 6.79 20.99 7.29
C GLU A 72 5.58 21.45 6.46
N TYR A 73 5.54 20.98 5.22
CA TYR A 73 4.54 21.35 4.24
C TYR A 73 4.00 20.09 3.59
N VAL A 74 2.69 19.92 3.62
CA VAL A 74 1.98 18.83 2.95
C VAL A 74 1.07 19.40 1.88
N PHE A 75 1.07 18.78 0.70
CA PHE A 75 0.41 19.28 -0.50
C PHE A 75 -0.65 18.29 -0.96
N GLN A 76 -1.82 18.79 -1.34
CA GLN A 76 -2.91 17.97 -1.84
C GLN A 76 -3.90 18.84 -2.63
N GLY A 77 -4.24 18.41 -3.84
CA GLY A 77 -5.35 18.98 -4.61
C GLY A 77 -5.24 20.50 -4.80
N GLY A 78 -4.02 20.98 -5.09
CA GLY A 78 -3.75 22.39 -5.37
C GLY A 78 -3.69 23.30 -4.13
N ASN A 79 -3.82 22.73 -2.93
CA ASN A 79 -3.63 23.42 -1.67
C ASN A 79 -2.47 22.81 -0.88
N TYR A 80 -1.98 23.54 0.11
CA TYR A 80 -1.00 23.04 1.06
C TYR A 80 -1.37 23.44 2.48
N GLN A 81 -0.95 22.63 3.45
CA GLN A 81 -0.95 22.97 4.86
C GLN A 81 0.49 23.12 5.32
N ARG A 82 0.79 24.28 5.93
CA ARG A 82 2.02 24.46 6.72
C ARG A 82 1.77 23.97 8.14
N ILE A 83 2.65 23.13 8.65
CA ILE A 83 2.54 22.49 9.97
C ILE A 83 3.82 22.78 10.75
N LYS A 84 3.69 23.13 12.03
CA LYS A 84 4.85 23.33 12.92
C LYS A 84 5.45 21.98 13.28
N LEU A 85 6.76 21.82 13.11
CA LEU A 85 7.46 20.59 13.49
C LEU A 85 7.32 20.30 14.99
N VAL A 86 7.40 21.35 15.80
CA VAL A 86 7.15 21.25 17.23
C VAL A 86 5.65 21.32 17.52
N GLY A 87 5.12 20.26 18.09
CA GLY A 87 3.71 20.15 18.49
C GLY A 87 2.75 19.74 17.36
N LEU A 88 3.24 19.64 16.11
CA LEU A 88 2.51 19.12 14.95
C LEU A 88 1.15 19.79 14.75
N GLN A 89 1.11 21.12 14.92
CA GLN A 89 -0.11 21.92 14.74
C GLN A 89 -0.09 22.70 13.43
N PRO A 90 -1.24 22.83 12.75
CA PRO A 90 -1.41 23.72 11.61
C PRO A 90 -0.95 25.16 11.93
N ASP A 91 -0.25 25.78 11.00
CA ASP A 91 0.13 27.20 11.05
C ASP A 91 -0.77 28.02 10.13
N GLY A 92 -2.02 28.22 10.56
CA GLY A 92 -3.08 28.86 9.78
C GLY A 92 -3.89 27.85 8.96
N ASP A 93 -4.87 28.39 8.23
CA ASP A 93 -5.74 27.60 7.35
C ASP A 93 -4.99 27.09 6.10
N PRO A 94 -5.45 26.00 5.46
CA PRO A 94 -4.92 25.56 4.18
C PRO A 94 -4.93 26.68 3.14
N ALA A 95 -3.88 26.78 2.34
CA ALA A 95 -3.69 27.86 1.38
C ALA A 95 -3.44 27.34 -0.04
N SER A 96 -3.75 28.16 -1.04
CA SER A 96 -3.49 27.87 -2.45
C SER A 96 -2.00 27.65 -2.69
N THR A 97 -1.67 26.48 -3.24
CA THR A 97 -0.28 26.13 -3.57
C THR A 97 0.25 27.03 -4.69
N ALA A 98 -0.51 27.21 -5.77
CA ALA A 98 -0.06 28.00 -6.91
C ALA A 98 0.21 29.48 -6.55
N GLU A 99 -0.66 30.10 -5.76
CA GLU A 99 -0.50 31.50 -5.35
C GLU A 99 0.72 31.70 -4.43
N ASN A 100 0.87 30.84 -3.41
CA ASN A 100 1.88 31.05 -2.37
C ASN A 100 3.27 30.56 -2.77
N TRP A 101 3.35 29.60 -3.69
CA TRP A 101 4.62 29.06 -4.21
C TRP A 101 4.95 29.58 -5.60
N SER A 102 4.17 30.54 -6.11
CA SER A 102 4.34 31.15 -7.44
C SER A 102 4.38 30.13 -8.58
N LEU A 103 3.51 29.11 -8.51
CA LEU A 103 3.36 28.11 -9.57
C LEU A 103 2.35 28.60 -10.62
N PRO A 104 2.38 28.05 -11.85
CA PRO A 104 1.36 28.31 -12.86
C PRO A 104 -0.05 28.05 -12.31
N SER A 105 -1.01 28.93 -12.63
CA SER A 105 -2.36 28.88 -12.05
C SER A 105 -3.18 27.66 -12.47
N ASP A 106 -2.78 27.00 -13.56
CA ASP A 106 -3.37 25.77 -14.07
C ASP A 106 -2.82 24.50 -13.39
N TRP A 107 -1.78 24.61 -12.56
CA TRP A 107 -1.27 23.52 -11.74
C TRP A 107 -2.15 23.34 -10.50
N THR A 108 -3.37 22.83 -10.73
CA THR A 108 -4.37 22.59 -9.69
C THR A 108 -4.16 21.28 -8.92
N ALA A 109 -3.18 20.48 -9.33
CA ALA A 109 -2.66 19.32 -8.63
C ALA A 109 -1.17 19.20 -8.98
N LEU A 110 -0.40 18.59 -8.09
CA LEU A 110 1.02 18.35 -8.34
C LEU A 110 1.26 16.86 -8.50
N ASP A 111 2.14 16.52 -9.44
CA ASP A 111 2.55 15.15 -9.64
C ASP A 111 3.48 14.73 -8.50
N ALA A 112 4.42 15.61 -8.16
CA ALA A 112 5.36 15.38 -7.09
C ALA A 112 5.96 16.67 -6.51
N VAL A 113 6.41 16.64 -5.25
CA VAL A 113 7.02 17.78 -4.55
C VAL A 113 8.23 17.35 -3.73
N PHE A 114 9.38 17.98 -3.96
CA PHE A 114 10.69 17.49 -3.53
C PHE A 114 11.57 18.57 -2.89
N PRO A 115 12.21 18.34 -1.73
CA PRO A 115 13.37 19.12 -1.31
C PRO A 115 14.61 18.84 -2.18
N GLY A 116 15.39 19.89 -2.47
CA GLY A 116 16.71 19.71 -3.05
C GLY A 116 17.75 19.24 -2.02
N GLY A 117 18.59 18.26 -2.39
CA GLY A 117 19.76 17.82 -1.64
C GLY A 117 21.08 18.28 -2.27
N GLY A 118 22.20 18.09 -1.56
CA GLY A 118 23.55 18.36 -2.09
C GLY A 118 23.71 19.76 -2.68
N VAL A 119 24.20 19.87 -3.91
CA VAL A 119 24.33 21.16 -4.64
C VAL A 119 22.99 21.84 -4.94
N LYS A 120 21.86 21.14 -4.79
CA LYS A 120 20.50 21.67 -4.91
C LYS A 120 19.85 21.98 -3.56
N SER A 121 20.57 21.87 -2.44
CA SER A 121 20.07 22.33 -1.14
C SER A 121 19.75 23.82 -1.14
N GLY A 122 18.73 24.22 -0.38
CA GLY A 122 18.18 25.59 -0.41
C GLY A 122 17.06 25.79 -1.43
N PHE A 123 16.68 24.74 -2.18
CA PHE A 123 15.56 24.79 -3.12
C PHE A 123 14.47 23.76 -2.81
N ALA A 124 13.25 24.08 -3.22
CA ALA A 124 12.15 23.12 -3.34
C ALA A 124 11.73 23.02 -4.81
N TYR A 125 11.25 21.85 -5.22
CA TYR A 125 10.90 21.54 -6.60
C TYR A 125 9.49 20.99 -6.69
N PHE A 126 8.72 21.49 -7.64
CA PHE A 126 7.32 21.13 -7.86
C PHE A 126 7.17 20.63 -9.28
N PHE A 127 6.54 19.48 -9.48
CA PHE A 127 6.47 18.80 -10.78
C PHE A 127 5.02 18.70 -11.23
N HIS A 128 4.78 18.95 -12.51
CA HIS A 128 3.48 18.76 -13.13
C HIS A 128 3.64 18.53 -14.64
N GLY A 129 3.07 17.43 -15.14
CA GLY A 129 3.25 16.98 -16.51
C GLY A 129 4.74 16.82 -16.85
N PRO A 130 5.20 17.35 -17.98
CA PRO A 130 6.61 17.28 -18.41
C PRO A 130 7.51 18.36 -17.79
N ASP A 131 6.96 19.23 -16.95
CA ASP A 131 7.61 20.45 -16.47
C ASP A 131 7.77 20.47 -14.94
N TYR A 132 8.70 21.30 -14.47
CA TYR A 132 8.91 21.54 -13.04
C TYR A 132 9.15 23.03 -12.75
N MET A 133 8.81 23.45 -11.53
CA MET A 133 9.12 24.74 -10.94
C MET A 133 10.21 24.57 -9.87
N ARG A 134 10.97 25.63 -9.60
CA ARG A 134 11.94 25.69 -8.50
C ARG A 134 11.68 26.90 -7.63
N PHE A 135 11.48 26.67 -6.33
CA PHE A 135 11.38 27.69 -5.31
C PHE A 135 12.71 27.84 -4.58
N ASP A 136 13.16 29.07 -4.39
CA ASP A 136 14.39 29.45 -3.68
C ASP A 136 14.04 29.88 -2.26
N TRP A 137 14.43 29.05 -1.28
CA TRP A 137 14.15 29.31 0.13
C TRP A 137 14.83 30.60 0.65
N PRO A 138 16.14 30.83 0.40
CA PRO A 138 16.79 32.11 0.72
C PRO A 138 16.10 33.35 0.15
N ALA A 139 15.69 33.30 -1.12
CA ALA A 139 15.01 34.42 -1.77
C ALA A 139 13.53 34.54 -1.40
N ASN A 140 12.96 33.48 -0.82
CA ASN A 140 11.54 33.31 -0.57
C ASN A 140 10.69 33.61 -1.82
N ALA A 141 11.12 33.05 -2.96
CA ALA A 141 10.51 33.30 -4.26
C ALA A 141 10.77 32.15 -5.24
N ALA A 142 9.92 32.03 -6.27
CA ALA A 142 10.26 31.20 -7.42
C ALA A 142 11.54 31.71 -8.11
N SER A 143 12.38 30.78 -8.53
CA SER A 143 13.53 31.09 -9.38
C SER A 143 13.07 31.64 -10.73
N ALA A 144 13.85 32.55 -11.32
CA ALA A 144 13.60 33.05 -12.67
C ALA A 144 13.71 31.95 -13.75
N ASP A 145 13.02 32.16 -14.87
CA ASP A 145 13.04 31.30 -16.07
C ASP A 145 12.44 29.89 -15.85
N TYR A 146 11.44 29.79 -14.99
CA TYR A 146 10.62 28.59 -14.76
C TYR A 146 9.16 28.81 -15.25
N PRO A 147 8.42 27.76 -15.63
CA PRO A 147 8.77 26.33 -15.54
C PRO A 147 9.83 25.87 -16.54
N LYS A 148 10.48 24.74 -16.25
CA LYS A 148 11.48 24.11 -17.12
C LYS A 148 11.13 22.64 -17.39
N PRO A 149 11.55 22.07 -18.53
CA PRO A 149 11.29 20.66 -18.82
C PRO A 149 12.10 19.73 -17.91
N ILE A 150 11.49 18.64 -17.44
CA ILE A 150 12.08 17.69 -16.49
C ILE A 150 13.28 16.98 -17.11
N GLY A 151 13.08 16.24 -18.21
CA GLY A 151 14.08 15.37 -18.83
C GLY A 151 15.50 15.95 -18.95
N PRO A 152 15.69 17.07 -19.67
CA PRO A 152 17.03 17.64 -19.86
C PRO A 152 17.64 18.28 -18.60
N ASN A 153 16.84 18.72 -17.63
CA ASN A 153 17.34 19.40 -16.42
C ASN A 153 17.58 18.46 -15.24
N TRP A 154 16.91 17.30 -15.22
CA TRP A 154 17.08 16.24 -14.23
C TRP A 154 17.81 15.03 -14.78
N HIS A 155 18.25 15.09 -16.04
CA HIS A 155 18.94 14.02 -16.75
C HIS A 155 18.17 12.69 -16.75
N THR A 156 16.84 12.76 -16.67
CA THR A 156 15.95 11.60 -16.71
C THR A 156 15.59 11.24 -18.16
N SER A 157 15.11 10.01 -18.35
CA SER A 157 14.68 9.50 -19.66
C SER A 157 13.51 8.53 -19.53
N GLY A 158 12.87 8.21 -20.66
CA GLY A 158 11.75 7.28 -20.69
C GLY A 158 10.56 7.75 -19.85
N ALA A 159 10.05 6.88 -18.98
CA ALA A 159 8.88 7.17 -18.15
C ALA A 159 9.10 8.27 -17.09
N PHE A 160 10.35 8.69 -16.84
CA PHE A 160 10.70 9.67 -15.80
C PHE A 160 10.84 11.11 -16.33
N THR A 161 10.40 11.39 -17.57
CA THR A 161 10.43 12.75 -18.13
C THR A 161 9.14 13.52 -17.93
N HIS A 162 8.13 12.90 -17.30
CA HIS A 162 6.83 13.50 -16.99
C HIS A 162 6.11 12.71 -15.88
N ASP A 163 5.09 13.31 -15.27
CA ASP A 163 4.11 12.69 -14.36
C ASP A 163 4.73 11.89 -13.20
N LEU A 164 5.79 12.39 -12.57
CA LEU A 164 6.43 11.73 -11.43
C LEU A 164 5.41 11.49 -10.30
N ASP A 165 5.52 10.41 -9.54
CA ASP A 165 4.54 10.16 -8.47
C ASP A 165 4.92 10.82 -7.14
N GLY A 166 6.21 10.85 -6.87
CA GLY A 166 6.75 11.15 -5.56
C GLY A 166 8.23 10.79 -5.53
N GLU A 167 8.85 11.10 -4.40
CA GLU A 167 10.24 10.74 -4.16
C GLU A 167 10.46 10.22 -2.77
N ILE A 168 11.64 9.66 -2.60
CA ILE A 168 12.25 9.47 -1.30
C ILE A 168 13.65 10.10 -1.37
N THR A 169 13.92 11.12 -0.56
CA THR A 169 15.27 11.68 -0.43
C THR A 169 16.12 10.82 0.51
N GLY A 170 17.31 10.44 0.07
CA GLY A 170 18.25 9.63 0.83
C GLY A 170 18.83 10.34 2.04
N LEU A 171 19.13 9.59 3.10
CA LEU A 171 19.87 10.07 4.27
C LEU A 171 21.21 9.33 4.42
N ARG A 172 22.06 9.81 5.33
CA ARG A 172 23.37 9.21 5.66
C ARG A 172 24.25 9.04 4.42
N ALA A 173 24.71 7.83 4.13
CA ALA A 173 25.55 7.53 2.96
C ALA A 173 24.85 7.85 1.63
N PHE A 174 23.52 7.99 1.64
CA PHE A 174 22.68 8.35 0.49
C PHE A 174 22.24 9.81 0.50
N GLY A 175 22.81 10.67 1.36
CA GLY A 175 22.36 12.06 1.57
C GLY A 175 22.37 12.98 0.34
N THR A 176 23.01 12.56 -0.75
CA THR A 176 23.01 13.29 -2.04
C THR A 176 22.09 12.67 -3.08
N LYS A 177 21.33 11.64 -2.71
CA LYS A 177 20.50 10.87 -3.63
C LYS A 177 19.02 11.20 -3.43
N ALA A 178 18.29 11.29 -4.52
CA ALA A 178 16.83 11.23 -4.53
C ALA A 178 16.39 10.02 -5.34
N TYR A 179 15.35 9.35 -4.88
CA TYR A 179 14.75 8.21 -5.56
C TYR A 179 13.40 8.65 -6.11
N LEU A 180 13.34 8.87 -7.42
CA LEU A 180 12.17 9.40 -8.11
C LEU A 180 11.29 8.23 -8.57
N PHE A 181 10.02 8.22 -8.15
CA PHE A 181 9.08 7.16 -8.46
C PHE A 181 8.14 7.54 -9.60
N ARG A 182 7.73 6.52 -10.37
CA ARG A 182 6.71 6.63 -11.40
C ARG A 182 5.86 5.36 -11.44
N THR A 183 4.58 5.53 -11.70
CA THR A 183 3.64 4.46 -11.91
C THR A 183 3.56 4.20 -13.39
N VAL A 184 3.86 2.97 -13.79
CA VAL A 184 3.78 2.53 -15.18
C VAL A 184 2.72 1.46 -15.34
N THR A 185 2.05 1.47 -16.49
CA THR A 185 1.15 0.39 -16.87
C THR A 185 1.95 -0.79 -17.40
N THR A 186 1.72 -1.98 -16.85
CA THR A 186 2.34 -3.24 -17.28
C THR A 186 1.32 -4.37 -17.35
N ARG A 187 1.70 -5.49 -17.96
CA ARG A 187 0.91 -6.73 -17.97
C ARG A 187 1.56 -7.78 -17.09
N VAL A 188 0.74 -8.49 -16.32
CA VAL A 188 1.19 -9.58 -15.47
C VAL A 188 0.35 -10.85 -15.67
N ASN A 189 0.95 -12.03 -15.50
CA ASN A 189 0.25 -13.32 -15.56
C ASN A 189 -0.58 -13.55 -14.27
N ARG A 190 -1.11 -14.76 -14.05
CA ARG A 190 -1.91 -15.09 -12.85
C ARG A 190 -1.07 -15.08 -11.56
N ASP A 191 0.19 -15.46 -11.64
CA ASP A 191 1.17 -15.31 -10.54
C ASP A 191 1.60 -13.84 -10.38
N GLY A 192 1.13 -12.99 -11.27
CA GLY A 192 1.45 -11.60 -11.42
C GLY A 192 2.94 -11.30 -11.67
N ARG A 193 3.65 -12.21 -12.34
CA ARG A 193 4.92 -11.94 -13.03
C ARG A 193 4.67 -11.20 -14.34
N ARG A 194 5.57 -10.33 -14.77
CA ARG A 194 5.43 -9.61 -16.05
C ARG A 194 5.28 -10.58 -17.24
N THR A 195 4.43 -10.21 -18.19
CA THR A 195 4.26 -10.94 -19.45
C THR A 195 4.17 -9.98 -20.64
N SER A 196 4.70 -10.39 -21.79
CA SER A 196 4.65 -9.62 -23.05
C SER A 196 3.35 -9.83 -23.84
N SER A 197 2.56 -10.86 -23.51
CA SER A 197 1.29 -11.17 -24.18
C SER A 197 0.32 -11.90 -23.25
N GLY A 198 -0.98 -11.60 -23.38
CA GLY A 198 -1.98 -12.09 -22.43
C GLY A 198 -1.87 -11.39 -21.06
N GLY A 199 -2.52 -11.96 -20.04
CA GLY A 199 -2.46 -11.45 -18.67
C GLY A 199 -3.27 -10.18 -18.40
N PHE A 200 -3.13 -9.67 -17.18
CA PHE A 200 -3.90 -8.57 -16.61
C PHE A 200 -3.10 -7.28 -16.67
N VAL A 201 -3.77 -6.18 -17.00
CA VAL A 201 -3.17 -4.85 -16.99
C VAL A 201 -3.17 -4.34 -15.55
N VAL A 202 -2.02 -3.91 -15.06
CA VAL A 202 -1.83 -3.35 -13.72
C VAL A 202 -0.99 -2.07 -13.79
N ASN A 203 -1.19 -1.20 -12.81
CA ASN A 203 -0.36 -0.02 -12.58
C ASN A 203 0.59 -0.33 -11.43
N ALA A 204 1.88 -0.02 -11.62
CA ALA A 204 2.92 -0.46 -10.71
C ALA A 204 4.09 0.51 -10.61
N PRO A 205 4.76 0.61 -9.46
CA PRO A 205 5.86 1.53 -9.26
C PRO A 205 7.11 1.06 -10.00
N VAL A 206 7.85 2.03 -10.52
CA VAL A 206 9.25 1.96 -10.97
C VAL A 206 9.98 3.16 -10.37
N TYR A 207 11.32 3.09 -10.27
CA TYR A 207 12.09 4.24 -9.80
C TYR A 207 13.40 4.43 -10.54
N CYS A 208 13.90 5.66 -10.49
CA CYS A 208 15.29 5.97 -10.81
C CYS A 208 15.94 6.73 -9.66
N ARG A 209 17.26 6.60 -9.51
CA ARG A 209 18.05 7.31 -8.51
C ARG A 209 18.80 8.46 -9.18
N TYR A 210 18.52 9.66 -8.70
CA TYR A 210 19.19 10.89 -9.09
C TYR A 210 20.24 11.25 -8.05
N ASP A 211 21.46 11.56 -8.49
CA ASP A 211 22.50 12.13 -7.66
C ASP A 211 22.52 13.66 -7.79
N PHE A 212 22.15 14.35 -6.72
CA PHE A 212 22.15 15.80 -6.68
C PHE A 212 23.51 16.38 -7.03
N ASN A 213 24.60 15.83 -6.48
CA ASN A 213 25.94 16.41 -6.66
C ASN A 213 26.53 16.14 -8.03
N GLY A 214 26.33 14.93 -8.55
CA GLY A 214 26.78 14.57 -9.89
C GLY A 214 25.87 15.10 -11.00
N GLU A 215 24.64 15.49 -10.65
CA GLU A 215 23.54 15.78 -11.58
C GLU A 215 23.37 14.66 -12.62
N VAL A 216 23.36 13.41 -12.16
CA VAL A 216 23.23 12.22 -13.01
C VAL A 216 22.22 11.24 -12.45
N VAL A 217 21.59 10.47 -13.35
CA VAL A 217 20.80 9.28 -12.99
C VAL A 217 21.72 8.06 -13.12
N ASP A 218 21.95 7.35 -12.01
CA ASP A 218 22.94 6.27 -11.93
C ASP A 218 22.36 4.87 -11.68
N ASN A 219 21.07 4.76 -11.36
CA ASN A 219 20.36 3.50 -11.18
C ASN A 219 18.87 3.66 -11.57
N THR A 220 18.37 2.79 -12.45
CA THR A 220 16.96 2.80 -12.88
C THR A 220 16.42 1.39 -12.83
N VAL A 221 15.34 1.20 -12.06
CA VAL A 221 14.68 -0.09 -11.89
C VAL A 221 13.31 -0.03 -12.54
N THR A 222 13.17 -0.68 -13.70
CA THR A 222 11.94 -0.66 -14.51
C THR A 222 11.09 -1.91 -14.38
N ASP A 223 11.57 -2.93 -13.65
CA ASP A 223 10.75 -4.09 -13.28
C ASP A 223 10.13 -3.84 -11.88
N PRO A 224 8.80 -3.71 -11.78
CA PRO A 224 8.13 -3.49 -10.51
C PRO A 224 8.29 -4.60 -9.48
N VAL A 225 8.63 -5.83 -9.88
CA VAL A 225 8.96 -6.89 -8.91
C VAL A 225 10.29 -6.57 -8.24
N ASP A 226 11.29 -6.16 -9.02
CA ASP A 226 12.60 -5.76 -8.50
C ASP A 226 12.47 -4.53 -7.60
N VAL A 227 11.56 -3.60 -7.90
CA VAL A 227 11.29 -2.42 -7.04
C VAL A 227 10.92 -2.83 -5.62
N VAL A 228 10.08 -3.86 -5.45
CA VAL A 228 9.73 -4.38 -4.12
C VAL A 228 10.97 -4.92 -3.41
N GLY A 229 11.81 -5.70 -4.11
CA GLY A 229 13.03 -6.28 -3.54
C GLY A 229 14.17 -5.28 -3.29
N GLN A 230 14.18 -4.12 -3.97
CA GLN A 230 15.16 -3.06 -3.71
C GLN A 230 14.82 -2.23 -2.48
N TRP A 231 13.56 -2.21 -2.05
CA TRP A 231 13.07 -1.43 -0.92
C TRP A 231 12.52 -2.35 0.15
N ASN A 232 13.43 -3.03 0.83
CA ASN A 232 13.15 -4.09 1.82
C ASN A 232 12.03 -3.70 2.79
N GLY A 233 10.89 -4.36 2.63
CA GLY A 233 9.69 -4.19 3.47
C GLY A 233 8.86 -2.93 3.25
N LEU A 234 9.31 -1.98 2.43
CA LEU A 234 8.60 -0.71 2.22
C LEU A 234 7.27 -0.93 1.49
N PHE A 235 7.33 -1.54 0.32
CA PHE A 235 6.14 -1.77 -0.51
C PHE A 235 5.14 -2.73 0.11
N PRO A 236 5.53 -3.87 0.71
CA PRO A 236 4.60 -4.76 1.41
C PRO A 236 3.85 -4.08 2.55
N LEU A 237 4.55 -3.28 3.37
CA LEU A 237 3.89 -2.56 4.45
C LEU A 237 2.99 -1.43 3.93
N LEU A 238 3.42 -0.65 2.94
CA LEU A 238 2.55 0.37 2.35
C LEU A 238 1.32 -0.23 1.64
N ASP A 239 1.47 -1.39 0.98
CA ASP A 239 0.36 -2.12 0.38
C ASP A 239 -0.59 -2.72 1.42
N ALA A 240 -0.12 -2.98 2.64
CA ALA A 240 -0.94 -3.54 3.72
C ALA A 240 -2.00 -2.54 4.22
N GLY A 241 -1.71 -1.24 4.16
CA GLY A 241 -2.66 -0.19 4.55
C GLY A 241 -3.98 -0.23 3.76
N PRO A 242 -3.95 -0.01 2.43
CA PRO A 242 -5.13 -0.14 1.58
C PRO A 242 -5.77 -1.54 1.61
N ALA A 243 -4.98 -2.60 1.87
CA ALA A 243 -5.52 -3.94 2.04
C ALA A 243 -6.34 -4.08 3.34
N ILE A 244 -5.95 -3.42 4.44
CA ILE A 244 -6.75 -3.34 5.67
C ILE A 244 -8.06 -2.61 5.36
N GLU A 245 -8.00 -1.46 4.70
CA GLU A 245 -9.19 -0.67 4.35
C GLU A 245 -10.17 -1.48 3.50
N LEU A 246 -9.68 -2.13 2.45
CA LEU A 246 -10.49 -2.98 1.58
C LEU A 246 -11.05 -4.20 2.33
N GLY A 247 -10.25 -4.83 3.20
CA GLY A 247 -10.70 -5.93 4.04
C GLY A 247 -11.80 -5.51 5.01
N LEU A 248 -11.68 -4.34 5.64
CA LEU A 248 -12.70 -3.75 6.50
C LEU A 248 -13.99 -3.44 5.73
N ASP A 249 -13.91 -2.96 4.49
CA ASP A 249 -15.08 -2.76 3.63
C ASP A 249 -15.83 -4.07 3.38
N TRP A 250 -15.10 -5.13 3.04
CA TRP A 250 -15.69 -6.46 2.80
C TRP A 250 -16.31 -7.04 4.06
N ILE A 251 -15.61 -6.95 5.20
CA ILE A 251 -16.13 -7.46 6.47
C ILE A 251 -17.39 -6.69 6.89
N ARG A 252 -17.44 -5.36 6.74
CA ARG A 252 -18.66 -4.59 7.02
C ARG A 252 -19.84 -4.99 6.13
N ALA A 253 -19.59 -5.24 4.84
CA ALA A 253 -20.61 -5.77 3.93
C ALA A 253 -21.10 -7.15 4.38
N ALA A 254 -20.20 -8.04 4.78
CA ALA A 254 -20.49 -9.37 5.29
C ALA A 254 -21.29 -9.34 6.60
N GLU A 255 -20.93 -8.46 7.54
CA GLU A 255 -21.64 -8.25 8.79
C GLU A 255 -23.08 -7.78 8.52
N SER A 256 -23.25 -6.81 7.62
CA SER A 256 -24.56 -6.31 7.20
C SER A 256 -25.41 -7.41 6.55
N ALA A 257 -24.83 -8.17 5.61
CA ALA A 257 -25.49 -9.26 4.93
C ALA A 257 -25.91 -10.37 5.91
N ALA A 258 -25.02 -10.77 6.81
CA ALA A 258 -25.28 -11.78 7.82
C ALA A 258 -26.31 -11.31 8.86
N ALA A 259 -26.44 -10.02 9.15
CA ALA A 259 -27.41 -9.45 10.10
C ALA A 259 -28.86 -9.45 9.59
N ALA A 260 -29.08 -9.50 8.26
CA ALA A 260 -30.40 -9.47 7.66
C ALA A 260 -31.30 -10.62 8.13
N THR A 261 -32.59 -10.32 8.39
CA THR A 261 -33.59 -11.32 8.81
C THR A 261 -34.88 -11.14 8.00
N PRO A 262 -35.25 -12.10 7.11
CA PRO A 262 -34.48 -13.28 6.72
C PRO A 262 -33.21 -12.91 5.92
N LEU A 263 -32.26 -13.84 5.83
CA LEU A 263 -31.10 -13.69 4.95
C LEU A 263 -31.54 -13.52 3.49
N ALA A 264 -30.91 -12.59 2.78
CA ALA A 264 -31.14 -12.41 1.35
C ALA A 264 -30.75 -13.70 0.58
N PRO A 265 -31.36 -13.97 -0.59
CA PRO A 265 -30.99 -15.12 -1.41
C PRO A 265 -29.50 -15.20 -1.74
N ALA A 266 -28.88 -14.07 -2.15
CA ALA A 266 -27.45 -14.00 -2.42
C ALA A 266 -26.59 -14.35 -1.20
N THR A 267 -26.96 -13.87 -0.01
CA THR A 267 -26.25 -14.23 1.23
C THR A 267 -26.36 -15.72 1.53
N ARG A 268 -27.54 -16.34 1.32
CA ARG A 268 -27.69 -17.81 1.48
C ARG A 268 -26.84 -18.59 0.48
N THR A 269 -26.70 -18.08 -0.75
CA THR A 269 -25.78 -18.64 -1.75
C THR A 269 -24.33 -18.59 -1.24
N ALA A 270 -23.86 -17.45 -0.75
CA ALA A 270 -22.52 -17.31 -0.18
C ALA A 270 -22.29 -18.23 1.04
N PHE A 271 -23.30 -18.41 1.90
CA PHE A 271 -23.26 -19.42 2.97
C PHE A 271 -23.11 -20.84 2.42
N GLY A 272 -23.79 -21.15 1.31
CA GLY A 272 -23.65 -22.40 0.58
C GLY A 272 -22.24 -22.63 0.04
N HIS A 273 -21.62 -21.60 -0.52
CA HIS A 273 -20.29 -21.70 -1.11
C HIS A 273 -19.17 -21.78 -0.07
N HIS A 274 -19.30 -21.09 1.06
CA HIS A 274 -18.15 -20.86 1.96
C HIS A 274 -18.34 -21.39 3.38
N PHE A 275 -19.57 -21.70 3.78
CA PHE A 275 -19.88 -22.44 5.00
C PHE A 275 -20.60 -23.77 4.73
N MET A 276 -20.70 -24.15 3.45
CA MET A 276 -21.15 -25.46 2.98
C MET A 276 -22.59 -25.76 3.41
N THR A 277 -23.41 -24.71 3.58
CA THR A 277 -24.84 -24.83 3.88
C THR A 277 -25.65 -23.72 3.22
N GLY A 278 -26.50 -24.10 2.24
CA GLY A 278 -27.46 -23.17 1.63
C GLY A 278 -28.70 -22.90 2.50
N SER A 279 -28.77 -23.48 3.69
CA SER A 279 -29.87 -23.31 4.66
C SER A 279 -29.30 -23.25 6.09
N PRO A 280 -28.47 -22.23 6.38
CA PRO A 280 -27.84 -22.10 7.68
C PRO A 280 -28.90 -21.92 8.77
N ASP A 281 -28.77 -22.66 9.87
CA ASP A 281 -29.59 -22.46 11.06
C ASP A 281 -29.11 -21.23 11.86
N ALA A 282 -29.86 -20.88 12.92
CA ALA A 282 -29.52 -19.74 13.76
C ALA A 282 -28.14 -19.87 14.44
N THR A 283 -27.68 -21.09 14.74
CA THR A 283 -26.39 -21.33 15.37
C THR A 283 -25.25 -21.02 14.41
N VAL A 284 -25.34 -21.49 13.16
CA VAL A 284 -24.38 -21.20 12.10
C VAL A 284 -24.31 -19.70 11.83
N VAL A 285 -25.46 -19.04 11.64
CA VAL A 285 -25.51 -17.59 11.37
C VAL A 285 -24.91 -16.79 12.53
N ASN A 286 -25.26 -17.12 13.78
CA ASN A 286 -24.72 -16.41 14.95
C ASN A 286 -23.22 -16.63 15.13
N THR A 287 -22.71 -17.82 14.79
CA THR A 287 -21.27 -18.11 14.82
C THR A 287 -20.55 -17.25 13.78
N VAL A 288 -21.03 -17.21 12.54
CA VAL A 288 -20.45 -16.37 11.49
C VAL A 288 -20.47 -14.89 11.87
N ARG A 289 -21.59 -14.37 12.39
CA ARG A 289 -21.68 -12.99 12.89
C ARG A 289 -20.61 -12.70 13.96
N SER A 290 -20.48 -13.58 14.95
CA SER A 290 -19.49 -13.41 16.02
C SER A 290 -18.05 -13.41 15.50
N ARG A 291 -17.73 -14.27 14.54
CA ARG A 291 -16.38 -14.32 13.94
C ARG A 291 -16.09 -13.11 13.05
N LEU A 292 -17.07 -12.65 12.27
CA LEU A 292 -16.93 -11.42 11.48
C LEU A 292 -16.60 -10.21 12.36
N THR A 293 -17.27 -10.07 13.50
CA THR A 293 -16.96 -9.01 14.47
C THR A 293 -15.55 -9.15 15.05
N GLN A 294 -15.11 -10.36 15.40
CA GLN A 294 -13.72 -10.58 15.87
C GLN A 294 -12.68 -10.21 14.79
N ILE A 295 -12.95 -10.55 13.52
CA ILE A 295 -12.11 -10.21 12.38
C ILE A 295 -12.09 -8.69 12.17
N HIS A 296 -13.24 -8.03 12.22
CA HIS A 296 -13.36 -6.58 12.12
C HIS A 296 -12.49 -5.89 13.18
N GLU A 297 -12.70 -6.24 14.45
CA GLU A 297 -11.89 -5.72 15.57
C GLU A 297 -10.40 -5.96 15.34
N ARG A 298 -10.02 -7.11 14.79
CA ARG A 298 -8.62 -7.41 14.51
C ARG A 298 -8.04 -6.58 13.37
N LEU A 299 -8.74 -6.45 12.24
CA LEU A 299 -8.29 -5.65 11.11
C LEU A 299 -8.07 -4.19 11.53
N THR A 300 -8.95 -3.66 12.38
CA THR A 300 -8.79 -2.32 12.98
C THR A 300 -7.52 -2.19 13.82
N ASP A 301 -7.09 -3.25 14.50
CA ASP A 301 -5.88 -3.27 15.34
C ASP A 301 -4.57 -3.52 14.56
N LEU A 302 -4.63 -3.99 13.30
CA LEU A 302 -3.47 -4.51 12.55
C LEU A 302 -2.30 -3.55 12.38
N PRO A 303 -2.46 -2.22 12.22
CA PRO A 303 -1.32 -1.31 12.15
C PRO A 303 -0.33 -1.49 13.31
N ASN A 304 -0.84 -1.67 14.54
CA ASN A 304 -0.02 -1.80 15.75
C ASN A 304 0.49 -3.23 16.00
N GLN A 305 0.13 -4.17 15.13
CA GLN A 305 0.33 -5.58 15.35
C GLN A 305 0.93 -6.27 14.11
N PHE A 306 1.60 -5.48 13.28
CA PHE A 306 2.39 -5.94 12.15
C PHE A 306 3.87 -5.99 12.43
N LYS A 307 4.54 -6.87 11.69
CA LYS A 307 5.99 -6.88 11.54
C LYS A 307 6.39 -7.29 10.11
N TRP A 308 7.25 -6.52 9.45
CA TRP A 308 7.86 -7.01 8.21
C TRP A 308 8.91 -8.08 8.52
N THR A 309 8.90 -9.16 7.75
CA THR A 309 9.82 -10.29 7.91
C THR A 309 10.45 -10.61 6.56
N ALA A 310 11.76 -10.38 6.47
CA ALA A 310 12.57 -10.76 5.32
C ALA A 310 12.44 -12.26 5.03
N ASP A 311 12.44 -12.62 3.74
CA ASP A 311 12.39 -14.00 3.26
C ASP A 311 11.20 -14.83 3.79
N LEU A 312 10.12 -14.17 4.24
CA LEU A 312 8.88 -14.86 4.57
C LEU A 312 8.30 -15.44 3.27
N GLY A 313 8.33 -16.78 3.15
CA GLY A 313 7.79 -17.51 1.99
C GLY A 313 6.27 -17.57 1.91
N PHE A 314 5.60 -16.55 2.47
CA PHE A 314 4.16 -16.36 2.49
C PHE A 314 3.86 -14.86 2.40
N PRO A 315 2.71 -14.45 1.85
CA PRO A 315 2.29 -13.05 1.87
C PRO A 315 2.15 -12.52 3.30
N ALA A 316 1.55 -13.31 4.18
CA ALA A 316 1.42 -13.00 5.58
C ALA A 316 1.33 -14.29 6.41
N VAL A 317 1.68 -14.22 7.69
CA VAL A 317 1.46 -15.33 8.63
C VAL A 317 1.25 -14.83 10.06
N THR A 318 0.33 -15.47 10.75
CA THR A 318 -0.08 -15.14 12.12
C THR A 318 -0.35 -16.42 12.88
N ALA A 319 0.14 -16.48 14.12
CA ALA A 319 -0.30 -17.47 15.08
C ALA A 319 -1.27 -16.82 16.08
N PRO A 320 -2.17 -17.59 16.73
CA PRO A 320 -3.06 -17.05 17.75
C PRO A 320 -2.32 -16.21 18.81
N GLY A 321 -2.72 -14.95 18.95
CA GLY A 321 -2.13 -13.99 19.89
C GLY A 321 -0.72 -13.45 19.53
N ALA A 322 -0.18 -13.77 18.35
CA ALA A 322 1.11 -13.27 17.87
C ALA A 322 0.95 -12.16 16.83
N LEU A 323 1.98 -11.33 16.64
CA LEU A 323 1.98 -10.32 15.57
C LEU A 323 1.74 -10.98 14.19
N THR A 324 1.06 -10.26 13.30
CA THR A 324 0.92 -10.66 11.90
C THR A 324 2.20 -10.26 11.17
N GLN A 325 2.91 -11.25 10.64
CA GLN A 325 4.11 -11.02 9.84
C GLN A 325 3.72 -10.79 8.38
N ILE A 326 4.34 -9.80 7.73
CA ILE A 326 4.16 -9.49 6.31
C ILE A 326 5.47 -9.75 5.57
N GLY A 327 5.38 -10.45 4.43
CA GLY A 327 6.49 -10.79 3.55
C GLY A 327 6.43 -10.07 2.21
N ASP A 328 7.49 -10.17 1.42
CA ASP A 328 7.55 -9.49 0.12
C ASP A 328 6.55 -10.08 -0.89
N GLU A 329 6.19 -11.36 -0.72
CA GLU A 329 5.14 -12.05 -1.48
C GLU A 329 3.77 -11.36 -1.40
N PHE A 330 3.55 -10.58 -0.34
CA PHE A 330 2.35 -9.76 -0.17
C PHE A 330 2.19 -8.79 -1.35
N SER A 331 3.29 -8.20 -1.82
CA SER A 331 3.27 -7.30 -2.97
C SER A 331 3.67 -7.99 -4.27
N THR A 332 4.60 -8.96 -4.24
CA THR A 332 5.17 -9.58 -5.46
C THR A 332 4.32 -10.69 -6.07
N PHE A 333 3.33 -11.22 -5.34
CA PHE A 333 2.42 -12.23 -5.87
C PHE A 333 0.94 -11.86 -5.74
N HIS A 334 0.58 -10.92 -4.86
CA HIS A 334 -0.82 -10.61 -4.56
C HIS A 334 -1.27 -9.21 -4.98
N GLY A 335 -2.45 -9.15 -5.58
CA GLY A 335 -3.11 -7.88 -5.87
C GLY A 335 -3.94 -7.34 -4.72
N PRO A 336 -4.57 -6.17 -4.88
CA PRO A 336 -5.37 -5.55 -3.82
C PRO A 336 -6.36 -6.52 -3.17
N ASN A 337 -7.10 -7.28 -3.99
CA ASN A 337 -8.05 -8.29 -3.50
C ASN A 337 -7.37 -9.45 -2.76
N GLY A 338 -6.25 -9.97 -3.29
CA GLY A 338 -5.52 -11.07 -2.65
C GLY A 338 -4.86 -10.65 -1.35
N ARG A 339 -4.36 -9.41 -1.27
CA ARG A 339 -3.81 -8.79 -0.08
C ARG A 339 -4.87 -8.58 1.00
N ALA A 340 -6.03 -8.03 0.66
CA ALA A 340 -7.15 -7.88 1.60
C ALA A 340 -7.62 -9.26 2.12
N ALA A 341 -7.72 -10.25 1.24
CA ALA A 341 -8.05 -11.61 1.61
C ALA A 341 -7.03 -12.24 2.57
N ALA A 342 -5.73 -12.05 2.30
CA ALA A 342 -4.67 -12.51 3.20
C ALA A 342 -4.80 -11.87 4.59
N LEU A 343 -5.10 -10.57 4.68
CA LEU A 343 -5.29 -9.93 5.98
C LEU A 343 -6.54 -10.42 6.74
N ILE A 344 -7.65 -10.69 6.03
CA ILE A 344 -8.83 -11.33 6.64
C ILE A 344 -8.49 -12.74 7.13
N HIS A 345 -7.75 -13.51 6.33
CA HIS A 345 -7.29 -14.86 6.67
C HIS A 345 -6.45 -14.84 7.96
N GLU A 346 -5.46 -13.97 8.00
CA GLU A 346 -4.58 -13.79 9.15
C GLU A 346 -5.30 -13.28 10.40
N ALA A 347 -6.33 -12.44 10.23
CA ALA A 347 -7.16 -11.99 11.34
C ALA A 347 -7.95 -13.14 12.00
N CYS A 348 -8.32 -14.18 11.24
CA CYS A 348 -8.94 -15.38 11.78
C CYS A 348 -7.97 -16.12 12.70
N HIS A 349 -6.76 -16.43 12.19
CA HIS A 349 -5.67 -17.08 12.95
C HIS A 349 -5.35 -16.34 14.25
N PHE A 350 -5.41 -15.01 14.25
CA PHE A 350 -5.12 -14.23 15.46
C PHE A 350 -6.18 -14.38 16.55
N ARG A 351 -7.46 -14.35 16.19
CA ARG A 351 -8.57 -14.18 17.15
C ARG A 351 -9.15 -15.48 17.64
N PHE A 352 -9.09 -16.53 16.83
CA PHE A 352 -9.66 -17.80 17.19
C PHE A 352 -8.83 -18.95 16.65
N ASP A 353 -8.96 -20.10 17.32
CA ASP A 353 -8.33 -21.33 16.88
C ASP A 353 -8.87 -21.70 15.49
N ALA A 354 -8.10 -21.33 14.47
CA ALA A 354 -8.40 -21.65 13.10
C ALA A 354 -8.10 -23.14 12.93
N GLY A 355 -9.14 -23.93 12.66
CA GLY A 355 -9.05 -25.38 12.63
C GLY A 355 -8.31 -25.88 11.39
N VAL A 356 -9.03 -26.54 10.49
CA VAL A 356 -8.45 -26.98 9.22
C VAL A 356 -8.32 -25.77 8.30
N ASP A 357 -7.08 -25.30 8.07
CA ASP A 357 -6.78 -24.25 7.10
C ASP A 357 -6.79 -24.86 5.69
N VAL A 358 -7.98 -25.05 5.12
CA VAL A 358 -8.15 -25.55 3.75
C VAL A 358 -8.22 -24.33 2.82
N PRO A 359 -7.21 -24.12 1.96
CA PRO A 359 -7.24 -23.06 0.97
C PRO A 359 -8.40 -23.28 0.02
N GLU A 360 -9.03 -22.20 -0.40
CA GLU A 360 -10.23 -22.22 -1.22
C GLU A 360 -10.03 -22.71 -2.65
N TRP A 361 -8.78 -22.87 -3.09
CA TRP A 361 -8.41 -23.52 -4.34
C TRP A 361 -8.17 -25.03 -4.23
N SER A 362 -8.06 -25.60 -3.02
CA SER A 362 -7.64 -26.98 -2.82
C SER A 362 -8.56 -27.96 -3.55
N ASP A 363 -8.02 -28.68 -4.54
CA ASP A 363 -8.72 -29.64 -5.42
C ASP A 363 -9.97 -29.08 -6.13
N GLU A 364 -10.01 -27.76 -6.36
CA GLU A 364 -11.10 -27.08 -7.06
C GLU A 364 -10.82 -26.87 -8.56
N VAL A 365 -11.85 -26.49 -9.30
CA VAL A 365 -11.71 -25.99 -10.68
C VAL A 365 -12.02 -24.50 -10.69
N ILE A 366 -11.01 -23.68 -10.96
CA ILE A 366 -11.12 -22.23 -10.92
C ILE A 366 -10.88 -21.64 -12.31
N ASP A 367 -11.84 -20.87 -12.81
CA ASP A 367 -11.83 -20.32 -14.17
C ASP A 367 -11.51 -21.37 -15.25
N GLY A 368 -12.06 -22.57 -15.08
CA GLY A 368 -11.82 -23.71 -15.98
C GLY A 368 -10.45 -24.36 -15.84
N VAL A 369 -9.63 -23.95 -14.87
CA VAL A 369 -8.32 -24.54 -14.58
C VAL A 369 -8.42 -25.42 -13.33
N PRO A 370 -8.23 -26.74 -13.46
CA PRO A 370 -8.15 -27.64 -12.32
C PRO A 370 -6.93 -27.33 -11.46
N GLN A 371 -7.15 -27.25 -10.15
CA GLN A 371 -6.12 -27.09 -9.14
C GLN A 371 -5.83 -28.44 -8.47
N GLY A 372 -4.58 -28.62 -8.02
CA GLY A 372 -4.23 -29.76 -7.18
C GLY A 372 -4.76 -29.60 -5.75
N PRO A 373 -4.77 -30.68 -4.95
CA PRO A 373 -5.01 -30.56 -3.53
C PRO A 373 -3.85 -29.80 -2.86
N ALA A 374 -4.18 -28.91 -1.92
CA ALA A 374 -3.16 -28.19 -1.17
C ALA A 374 -2.37 -29.16 -0.26
N VAL A 375 -1.08 -28.90 -0.06
CA VAL A 375 -0.25 -29.66 0.88
C VAL A 375 0.36 -28.71 1.91
N ILE A 376 -0.11 -28.79 3.15
CA ILE A 376 0.30 -27.91 4.25
C ILE A 376 1.00 -28.76 5.30
N ASN A 377 2.27 -28.44 5.59
CA ASN A 377 3.11 -29.20 6.52
C ASN A 377 3.13 -30.72 6.24
N GLY A 378 3.11 -31.10 4.95
CA GLY A 378 3.09 -32.49 4.51
C GLY A 378 1.73 -33.19 4.58
N VAL A 379 0.66 -32.48 4.97
CA VAL A 379 -0.70 -32.99 5.00
C VAL A 379 -1.45 -32.53 3.75
N THR A 380 -2.02 -33.48 2.99
CA THR A 380 -2.88 -33.18 1.85
C THR A 380 -4.26 -32.72 2.34
N MET A 381 -4.65 -31.51 1.96
CA MET A 381 -5.93 -30.92 2.30
C MET A 381 -7.05 -31.52 1.43
N PRO A 382 -8.28 -31.62 1.96
CA PRO A 382 -9.43 -32.05 1.17
C PRO A 382 -9.80 -31.02 0.11
N ARG A 383 -10.75 -31.37 -0.75
CA ARG A 383 -11.40 -30.41 -1.63
C ARG A 383 -12.15 -29.38 -0.80
N TYR A 384 -11.90 -28.09 -1.07
CA TYR A 384 -12.47 -26.99 -0.29
C TYR A 384 -13.99 -27.07 -0.20
N SER A 385 -14.71 -27.18 -1.32
CA SER A 385 -16.18 -27.26 -1.38
C SER A 385 -16.80 -28.48 -0.69
N THR A 386 -15.97 -29.40 -0.18
CA THR A 386 -16.42 -30.64 0.48
C THR A 386 -16.14 -30.68 1.98
N ILE A 387 -15.49 -29.65 2.54
CA ILE A 387 -15.25 -29.60 3.98
C ILE A 387 -16.59 -29.54 4.75
N PRO A 388 -16.69 -30.16 5.93
CA PRO A 388 -17.87 -30.03 6.78
C PRO A 388 -18.12 -28.57 7.21
N THR A 389 -19.38 -28.19 7.42
CA THR A 389 -19.73 -26.85 7.95
C THR A 389 -19.00 -26.53 9.26
N THR A 390 -18.76 -27.52 10.12
CA THR A 390 -18.01 -27.33 11.37
C THR A 390 -16.58 -26.88 11.14
N ASP A 391 -15.95 -27.38 10.08
CA ASP A 391 -14.57 -27.03 9.72
C ASP A 391 -14.57 -25.67 9.01
N ALA A 392 -15.54 -25.42 8.13
CA ALA A 392 -15.72 -24.14 7.47
C ALA A 392 -15.94 -22.97 8.46
N LEU A 393 -16.61 -23.20 9.59
CA LEU A 393 -16.85 -22.20 10.65
C LEU A 393 -15.58 -21.78 11.41
N VAL A 394 -14.47 -22.50 11.22
CA VAL A 394 -13.15 -22.15 11.79
C VAL A 394 -12.08 -22.03 10.70
N ASN A 395 -12.44 -22.13 9.42
CA ASN A 395 -11.50 -22.06 8.31
C ASN A 395 -11.29 -20.59 7.89
N PRO A 396 -10.06 -20.05 7.94
CA PRO A 396 -9.79 -18.67 7.55
C PRO A 396 -10.19 -18.35 6.11
N SER A 397 -9.94 -19.28 5.18
CA SER A 397 -10.27 -19.13 3.77
C SER A 397 -11.77 -18.91 3.56
N SER A 398 -12.62 -19.56 4.36
CA SER A 398 -14.08 -19.39 4.34
C SER A 398 -14.53 -17.97 4.65
N TYR A 399 -13.89 -17.31 5.63
CA TYR A 399 -14.25 -15.93 6.00
C TYR A 399 -13.77 -14.92 4.96
N ALA A 400 -12.54 -15.09 4.45
CA ALA A 400 -12.04 -14.24 3.37
C ALA A 400 -12.90 -14.36 2.09
N ALA A 401 -13.37 -15.57 1.78
CA ALA A 401 -14.23 -15.84 0.62
C ALA A 401 -15.61 -15.24 0.79
N PHE A 402 -16.25 -15.54 1.93
CA PHE A 402 -17.57 -15.02 2.26
C PHE A 402 -17.60 -13.50 2.30
N ALA A 403 -16.57 -12.87 2.88
CA ALA A 403 -16.48 -11.42 2.92
C ALA A 403 -16.40 -10.81 1.52
N GLN A 404 -15.62 -11.41 0.61
CA GLN A 404 -15.55 -10.92 -0.76
C GLN A 404 -16.83 -11.17 -1.55
N GLU A 405 -17.38 -12.39 -1.53
CA GLU A 405 -18.61 -12.72 -2.29
C GLU A 405 -19.78 -11.83 -1.83
N THR A 406 -19.91 -11.58 -0.54
CA THR A 406 -20.96 -10.68 -0.03
C THR A 406 -20.75 -9.23 -0.44
N ALA A 407 -19.50 -8.77 -0.58
CA ALA A 407 -19.18 -7.41 -0.97
C ALA A 407 -19.27 -7.17 -2.48
N LEU A 408 -18.84 -8.14 -3.30
CA LEU A 408 -18.69 -7.99 -4.76
C LEU A 408 -19.73 -8.77 -5.57
N GLY A 409 -20.48 -9.67 -4.93
CA GLY A 409 -21.43 -10.57 -5.57
C GLY A 409 -20.83 -11.86 -6.13
N ASP A 410 -19.50 -12.01 -6.08
CA ASP A 410 -18.76 -13.20 -6.52
C ASP A 410 -17.40 -13.27 -5.81
N ASP A 411 -16.86 -14.49 -5.66
CA ASP A 411 -15.51 -14.74 -5.13
C ASP A 411 -14.48 -14.71 -6.28
N THR A 412 -13.99 -13.50 -6.56
CA THR A 412 -13.09 -13.21 -7.70
C THR A 412 -11.61 -13.17 -7.30
N ARG A 413 -11.24 -13.64 -6.11
CA ARG A 413 -9.84 -13.62 -5.62
C ARG A 413 -8.84 -14.33 -6.54
N PHE A 414 -9.29 -15.21 -7.41
CA PHE A 414 -8.48 -15.99 -8.33
C PHE A 414 -8.19 -15.33 -9.70
N GLY A 415 -8.57 -14.06 -9.87
CA GLY A 415 -8.17 -13.23 -11.00
C GLY A 415 -6.68 -12.82 -10.94
N ALA A 416 -6.36 -11.59 -11.36
CA ALA A 416 -4.99 -11.06 -11.43
C ALA A 416 -4.11 -11.15 -10.16
N ALA A 417 -4.65 -11.65 -9.03
CA ALA A 417 -4.29 -11.22 -7.69
C ALA A 417 -3.94 -12.30 -6.66
N ARG A 418 -3.78 -13.58 -7.02
CA ARG A 418 -3.20 -14.59 -6.12
C ARG A 418 -2.36 -15.61 -6.90
N PRO A 419 -1.14 -15.96 -6.46
CA PRO A 419 -0.43 -17.10 -7.03
C PRO A 419 -1.27 -18.35 -6.81
N GLN A 420 -1.54 -19.06 -7.91
CA GLN A 420 -2.06 -20.42 -7.86
C GLN A 420 -0.81 -21.30 -7.77
N LEU A 421 -0.50 -21.80 -6.57
CA LEU A 421 0.65 -22.70 -6.37
C LEU A 421 0.42 -24.05 -7.05
#